data_AF-A0A249SRK2-F1
#
_entry.id   AF-A0A249SRK2-F1
#
_cell.length_a   1.000
_cell.length_b   1.000
_cell.length_c   1.000
_cell.angle_alpha   90.00
_cell.angle_beta   90.00
_cell.angle_gamma   90.00
#
_symmetry.space_group_name_H-M   'P 1'
#
loop_
_entity.id
_entity.type
_entity.pdbx_description
1 polymer ?
#
loop_
_entity_poly.entity_id
_entity_poly.type
_entity_poly.pdbx_seq_one_letter_code
_entity_poly.pdbx_strand_id
1 'polypeptide(L)'
;MKPLSALLFSAITIVCISCGHHSTPASATNTSVKTVPDTSSSGISNDASAVIYTGQLPCGNCSGVAATLTLSASRQDGFYYTLREVYQGLKSGKDEVITSEGTYTILRGTSSDPQAEVVLLNPEKDKVLQRCFQRKGVEVLQLLDNEQRPLPGAQQFQLRRKK
;
A
#
# COMPACT_ATOMS: atom_id res chain seq x y z
N MET A 1 0.81 20.17 47.55
CA MET A 1 -0.25 21.14 47.24
C MET A 1 -0.81 20.81 45.87
N LYS A 2 -2.11 20.51 45.78
CA LYS A 2 -2.87 20.20 44.56
C LYS A 2 -3.98 21.24 44.43
N PRO A 3 -4.38 21.63 43.21
CA PRO A 3 -5.78 21.92 42.90
C PRO A 3 -6.26 20.81 41.94
N LEU A 4 -7.21 19.94 42.27
CA LEU A 4 -8.63 20.16 42.55
C LEU A 4 -9.30 21.11 41.54
N SER A 5 -9.77 20.53 40.43
CA SER A 5 -10.86 21.12 39.64
C SER A 5 -11.80 19.99 39.23
N ALA A 6 -13.05 20.15 39.62
CA ALA A 6 -14.16 19.24 39.43
C ALA A 6 -15.11 19.77 38.33
N LEU A 7 -15.99 18.87 37.86
CA LEU A 7 -17.29 19.14 37.19
C LEU A 7 -17.20 19.63 35.73
N LEU A 8 -17.94 19.14 34.73
CA LEU A 8 -19.33 18.64 34.69
C LEU A 8 -19.56 17.58 33.58
N PHE A 9 -20.62 16.79 33.82
CA PHE A 9 -21.33 15.90 32.92
C PHE A 9 -21.84 16.59 31.63
N SER A 10 -21.81 15.88 30.50
CA SER A 10 -22.99 15.78 29.62
C SER A 10 -22.86 14.59 28.67
N ALA A 11 -23.72 13.60 28.86
CA ALA A 11 -23.98 12.54 27.91
C ALA A 11 -24.78 13.11 26.72
N ILE A 12 -24.30 12.88 25.49
CA ILE A 12 -25.15 12.96 24.29
C ILE A 12 -24.88 11.71 23.46
N THR A 13 -25.70 10.69 23.69
CA THR A 13 -25.92 9.56 22.79
C THR A 13 -26.86 10.01 21.67
N ILE A 14 -26.38 10.02 20.43
CA ILE A 14 -27.23 10.10 19.25
C ILE A 14 -27.15 8.75 18.53
N VAL A 15 -28.26 8.01 18.67
CA VAL A 15 -28.58 6.78 17.95
C VAL A 15 -29.25 7.19 16.64
N CYS A 16 -28.68 6.77 15.50
CA CYS A 16 -29.38 6.78 14.23
C CYS A 16 -29.78 5.34 13.89
N ILE A 17 -31.02 4.99 14.22
CA ILE A 17 -31.73 3.82 13.71
C ILE A 17 -32.14 4.14 12.26
N SER A 18 -31.78 3.28 11.31
CA SER A 18 -32.47 3.23 10.02
C SER A 18 -32.92 1.80 9.77
N CYS A 19 -34.23 1.59 9.88
CA CYS A 19 -34.92 0.37 9.49
C CYS A 19 -35.27 0.41 8.01
N GLY A 20 -34.93 -0.67 7.29
CA GLY A 20 -35.83 -1.44 6.41
C GLY A 20 -36.38 -0.82 5.12
N HIS A 21 -36.12 -1.49 4.00
CA HIS A 21 -37.10 -1.81 2.94
C HIS A 21 -36.50 -2.96 2.09
N HIS A 22 -36.89 -4.21 2.34
CA HIS A 22 -37.98 -4.95 1.68
C HIS A 22 -37.81 -5.07 0.16
N SER A 23 -37.39 -6.26 -0.29
CA SER A 23 -38.05 -7.06 -1.35
C SER A 23 -37.30 -8.38 -1.56
N THR A 24 -37.88 -9.48 -1.10
CA THR A 24 -37.76 -10.80 -1.77
C THR A 24 -38.78 -10.83 -2.92
N PRO A 25 -38.53 -11.57 -4.00
CA PRO A 25 -38.97 -12.96 -4.00
C PRO A 25 -37.98 -13.95 -4.65
N ALA A 26 -38.01 -15.16 -4.12
CA ALA A 26 -37.62 -16.36 -4.82
C ALA A 26 -38.54 -16.60 -6.03
N SER A 27 -37.96 -17.11 -7.13
CA SER A 27 -38.69 -17.93 -8.09
C SER A 27 -37.77 -19.05 -8.55
N ALA A 28 -38.19 -20.27 -8.24
CA ALA A 28 -37.68 -21.50 -8.82
C ALA A 28 -37.99 -21.53 -10.32
N THR A 29 -37.16 -22.20 -11.13
CA THR A 29 -37.58 -23.21 -12.12
C THR A 29 -36.33 -23.91 -12.69
N ASN A 30 -36.32 -25.24 -12.55
CA ASN A 30 -35.40 -26.16 -13.23
C ASN A 30 -35.63 -26.12 -14.75
N THR A 31 -34.56 -26.06 -15.55
CA THR A 31 -34.56 -26.68 -16.89
C THR A 31 -33.15 -27.13 -17.23
N SER A 32 -33.00 -28.45 -17.28
CA SER A 32 -31.84 -29.16 -17.83
C SER A 32 -31.81 -28.94 -19.35
N VAL A 33 -30.74 -28.32 -19.85
CA VAL A 33 -30.41 -28.35 -21.28
C VAL A 33 -28.94 -28.76 -21.43
N LYS A 34 -28.81 -30.03 -21.79
CA LYS A 34 -27.80 -30.69 -22.63
C LYS A 34 -26.64 -29.83 -23.14
N THR A 35 -25.46 -30.21 -22.66
CA THR A 35 -24.09 -29.95 -23.13
C THR A 35 -23.91 -29.91 -24.66
N VAL A 36 -23.29 -28.83 -25.15
CA VAL A 36 -22.33 -28.84 -26.28
C VAL A 36 -21.18 -27.90 -25.89
N PRO A 37 -19.91 -28.30 -26.02
CA PRO A 37 -18.77 -27.51 -25.58
C PRO A 37 -18.35 -26.54 -26.68
N ASP A 38 -18.79 -25.29 -26.59
CA ASP A 38 -18.11 -24.20 -27.28
C ASP A 38 -17.06 -23.62 -26.34
N THR A 39 -15.82 -24.00 -26.63
CA THR A 39 -14.58 -23.35 -26.21
C THR A 39 -14.61 -21.89 -26.68
N SER A 40 -15.34 -21.06 -25.95
CA SER A 40 -15.12 -19.64 -25.88
C SER A 40 -14.31 -19.40 -24.62
N SER A 41 -13.00 -19.59 -24.75
CA SER A 41 -12.03 -19.02 -23.82
C SER A 41 -12.26 -17.51 -23.82
N SER A 42 -13.15 -17.06 -22.95
CA SER A 42 -13.10 -15.72 -22.39
C SER A 42 -11.71 -15.64 -21.77
N GLY A 43 -10.75 -15.12 -22.53
CA GLY A 43 -9.48 -14.71 -22.00
C GLY A 43 -9.80 -13.77 -20.86
N ILE A 44 -9.64 -14.27 -19.64
CA ILE A 44 -9.55 -13.43 -18.46
C ILE A 44 -8.30 -12.59 -18.73
N SER A 45 -8.49 -11.44 -19.39
CA SER A 45 -7.46 -10.43 -19.46
C SER A 45 -7.36 -9.91 -18.04
N ASN A 46 -6.46 -10.53 -17.27
CA ASN A 46 -5.92 -9.93 -16.08
C ASN A 46 -5.19 -8.67 -16.55
N ASP A 47 -5.96 -7.57 -16.62
CA ASP A 47 -5.48 -6.21 -16.86
C ASP A 47 -4.71 -5.80 -15.59
N ALA A 48 -3.54 -6.41 -15.42
CA ALA A 48 -2.61 -6.10 -14.37
C ALA A 48 -1.78 -4.91 -14.85
N SER A 49 -2.09 -3.73 -14.31
CA SER A 49 -1.29 -2.53 -14.53
C SER A 49 -0.11 -2.54 -13.58
N ALA A 50 1.13 -2.49 -14.09
CA ALA A 50 2.34 -2.44 -13.29
C ALA A 50 3.12 -1.14 -13.53
N VAL A 51 3.63 -0.55 -12.46
CA VAL A 51 4.52 0.61 -12.49
C VAL A 51 5.79 0.30 -11.74
N ILE A 52 6.94 0.54 -12.38
CA ILE A 52 8.26 0.28 -11.81
C ILE A 52 8.89 1.61 -11.39
N TYR A 53 9.48 1.64 -10.20
CA TYR A 53 10.29 2.74 -9.68
C TYR A 53 11.68 2.24 -9.32
N THR A 54 12.71 3.05 -9.56
CA THR A 54 14.10 2.74 -9.21
C THR A 54 14.79 3.90 -8.51
N GLY A 55 15.76 3.62 -7.64
CA GLY A 55 16.54 4.66 -6.95
C GLY A 55 17.50 4.13 -5.90
N GLN A 56 18.18 5.03 -5.19
CA GLN A 56 19.04 4.72 -4.06
C GLN A 56 18.31 5.03 -2.74
N LEU A 57 18.28 4.06 -1.84
CA LEU A 57 17.76 4.19 -0.48
C LEU A 57 18.92 4.27 0.54
N PRO A 58 18.69 4.88 1.72
CA PRO A 58 19.72 5.00 2.75
C PRO A 58 20.12 3.63 3.28
N CYS A 59 21.40 3.49 3.64
CA CYS A 59 21.95 2.28 4.25
C CYS A 59 22.71 2.63 5.52
N GLY A 60 22.51 1.87 6.60
CA GLY A 60 23.17 2.13 7.87
C GLY A 60 24.66 1.77 7.90
N ASN A 61 25.04 0.66 7.24
CA ASN A 61 26.40 0.10 7.29
C ASN A 61 26.95 -0.27 5.89
N CYS A 62 26.42 0.35 4.84
CA CYS A 62 26.83 0.09 3.46
C CYS A 62 26.76 1.38 2.64
N SER A 63 27.24 1.35 1.39
CA SER A 63 27.34 2.54 0.55
C SER A 63 25.99 3.06 0.05
N GLY A 64 24.95 2.21 0.09
CA GLY A 64 23.60 2.53 -0.35
C GLY A 64 22.84 1.25 -0.72
N VAL A 65 21.53 1.39 -0.91
CA VAL A 65 20.68 0.30 -1.38
C VAL A 65 20.06 0.67 -2.72
N ALA A 66 20.45 -0.03 -3.79
CA ALA A 66 19.80 0.11 -5.08
C ALA A 66 18.48 -0.63 -5.08
N ALA A 67 17.39 0.12 -5.14
CA ALA A 67 16.03 -0.40 -5.01
C ALA A 67 15.30 -0.36 -6.36
N THR A 68 14.56 -1.43 -6.64
CA THR A 68 13.58 -1.54 -7.72
C THR A 68 12.26 -1.96 -7.11
N LEU A 69 11.28 -1.06 -7.10
CA LEU A 69 9.93 -1.29 -6.61
C LEU A 69 8.97 -1.42 -7.79
N THR A 70 8.31 -2.56 -7.92
CA THR A 70 7.19 -2.76 -8.83
C THR A 70 5.90 -2.70 -8.04
N LEU A 71 4.99 -1.79 -8.41
CA LEU A 71 3.63 -1.72 -7.89
C LEU A 71 2.67 -2.22 -8.97
N SER A 72 1.93 -3.27 -8.66
CA SER A 72 0.96 -3.90 -9.55
C SER A 72 -0.45 -3.76 -9.00
N ALA A 73 -1.41 -3.53 -9.89
CA ALA A 73 -2.83 -3.51 -9.57
C ALA A 73 -3.58 -4.40 -10.55
N SER A 74 -4.36 -5.35 -10.04
CA SER A 74 -5.26 -6.22 -10.81
C SER A 74 -6.68 -6.07 -10.27
N ARG A 75 -7.69 -6.12 -11.15
CA ARG A 75 -9.10 -6.12 -10.71
C ARG A 75 -9.47 -7.36 -9.91
N GLN A 76 -8.79 -8.48 -10.14
CA GLN A 76 -9.05 -9.74 -9.43
C GLN A 76 -8.22 -9.85 -8.15
N ASP A 77 -6.95 -9.49 -8.24
CA ASP A 77 -6.00 -9.79 -7.18
C ASP A 77 -5.84 -8.59 -6.21
N GLY A 78 -6.10 -7.36 -6.65
CA GLY A 78 -5.88 -6.16 -5.85
C GLY A 78 -4.48 -5.57 -6.01
N PHE A 79 -3.93 -4.99 -4.93
CA PHE A 79 -2.69 -4.21 -4.94
C PHE A 79 -1.50 -5.00 -4.35
N TYR A 80 -0.53 -5.33 -5.21
CA TYR A 80 0.68 -6.06 -4.82
C TYR A 80 1.94 -5.35 -5.21
N TYR A 81 3.02 -5.65 -4.49
CA TYR A 81 4.32 -5.15 -4.83
C TYR A 81 5.38 -6.26 -4.84
N THR A 82 6.44 -5.99 -5.60
CA THR A 82 7.74 -6.65 -5.44
C THR A 82 8.80 -5.56 -5.26
N LEU A 83 9.64 -5.71 -4.25
CA LEU A 83 10.75 -4.80 -3.95
C LEU A 83 12.05 -5.60 -3.97
N ARG A 84 12.91 -5.30 -4.94
CA ARG A 84 14.27 -5.83 -5.03
C ARG A 84 15.26 -4.78 -4.54
N GLU A 85 16.10 -5.14 -3.59
CA GLU A 85 17.12 -4.30 -2.97
C GLU A 85 18.50 -4.92 -3.17
N VAL A 86 19.47 -4.13 -3.64
CA VAL A 86 20.88 -4.50 -3.70
C VAL A 86 21.65 -3.66 -2.70
N TYR A 87 22.14 -4.29 -1.65
CA TYR A 87 22.95 -3.68 -0.61
C TYR A 87 24.40 -3.63 -1.09
N GLN A 88 24.92 -2.42 -1.31
CA GLN A 88 26.19 -2.20 -2.01
C GLN A 88 27.31 -1.82 -1.05
N GLY A 89 28.53 -2.27 -1.34
CA GLY A 89 29.71 -1.87 -0.57
C GLY A 89 29.67 -2.35 0.89
N LEU A 90 29.18 -3.58 1.09
CA LEU A 90 29.20 -4.26 2.39
C LEU A 90 30.65 -4.58 2.80
N LYS A 91 30.89 -4.68 4.12
CA LYS A 91 32.22 -5.03 4.67
C LYS A 91 32.74 -6.39 4.21
N SER A 92 31.85 -7.29 3.80
CA SER A 92 32.17 -8.59 3.21
C SER A 92 32.82 -8.48 1.82
N GLY A 93 32.77 -7.31 1.18
CA GLY A 93 33.27 -7.07 -0.17
C GLY A 93 32.35 -7.58 -1.29
N LYS A 94 31.14 -8.07 -0.95
CA LYS A 94 30.16 -8.57 -1.91
C LYS A 94 28.83 -7.85 -1.72
N ASP A 95 28.16 -7.53 -2.81
CA ASP A 95 26.80 -7.02 -2.77
C ASP A 95 25.83 -8.13 -2.34
N GLU A 96 24.79 -7.74 -1.60
CA GLU A 96 23.73 -8.65 -1.15
C GLU A 96 22.41 -8.25 -1.82
N VAL A 97 21.65 -9.24 -2.30
CA VAL A 97 20.37 -9.01 -2.97
C VAL A 97 19.27 -9.58 -2.10
N ILE A 98 18.31 -8.73 -1.73
CA ILE A 98 17.11 -9.11 -1.02
C ILE A 98 15.90 -8.77 -1.88
N THR A 99 14.97 -9.71 -2.00
CA THR A 99 13.69 -9.48 -2.67
C THR A 99 12.58 -9.71 -1.66
N SER A 100 11.64 -8.78 -1.58
CA SER A 100 10.42 -8.90 -0.78
C SER A 100 9.20 -8.66 -1.65
N GLU A 101 8.09 -9.25 -1.24
CA GLU A 101 6.80 -9.15 -1.91
C GLU A 101 5.69 -9.10 -0.87
N GLY A 102 4.55 -8.56 -1.26
CA GLY A 102 3.41 -8.41 -0.37
C GLY A 102 2.33 -7.52 -0.98
N THR A 103 1.44 -7.04 -0.12
CA THR A 103 0.39 -6.10 -0.51
C THR A 103 0.82 -4.66 -0.25
N TYR A 104 0.18 -3.72 -0.92
CA TYR A 104 0.31 -2.31 -0.56
C TYR A 104 -1.05 -1.63 -0.54
N THR A 105 -1.11 -0.52 0.19
CA THR A 105 -2.27 0.39 0.18
C THR A 105 -1.81 1.82 -0.08
N ILE A 106 -2.75 2.67 -0.48
CA ILE A 106 -2.53 4.10 -0.62
C ILE A 106 -3.29 4.80 0.51
N LEU A 107 -2.54 5.41 1.42
CA LEU A 107 -3.08 6.24 2.49
C LEU A 107 -3.15 7.70 2.03
N ARG A 108 -4.06 8.46 2.65
CA ARG A 108 -4.21 9.89 2.41
C ARG A 108 -3.79 10.67 3.64
N GLY A 109 -2.97 11.69 3.42
CA GLY A 109 -2.44 12.60 4.42
C GLY A 109 -1.17 12.11 5.10
N THR A 110 -0.38 13.07 5.54
CA THR A 110 0.66 12.96 6.58
C THR A 110 0.40 14.04 7.61
N SER A 111 1.11 14.02 8.75
CA SER A 111 1.04 15.10 9.76
C SER A 111 1.41 16.48 9.21
N SER A 112 2.22 16.53 8.14
CA SER A 112 2.70 17.76 7.52
C SER A 112 1.91 18.18 6.26
N ASP A 113 1.16 17.26 5.66
CA ASP A 113 0.44 17.47 4.40
C ASP A 113 -0.80 16.56 4.36
N PRO A 114 -2.00 17.08 4.67
CA PRO A 114 -3.24 16.31 4.68
C PRO A 114 -3.70 15.79 3.31
N GLN A 115 -3.11 16.29 2.21
CA GLN A 115 -3.44 15.88 0.85
C GLN A 115 -2.41 14.91 0.26
N ALA A 116 -1.34 14.60 0.99
CA ALA A 116 -0.33 13.65 0.56
C ALA A 116 -0.93 12.28 0.24
N GLU A 117 -0.43 11.61 -0.79
CA GLU A 117 -0.67 10.18 -1.00
C GLU A 117 0.55 9.40 -0.54
N VAL A 118 0.33 8.38 0.30
CA VAL A 118 1.41 7.53 0.84
C VAL A 118 1.19 6.10 0.41
N VAL A 119 2.14 5.54 -0.33
CA VAL A 119 2.20 4.11 -0.61
C VAL A 119 2.76 3.41 0.62
N LEU A 120 1.93 2.61 1.29
CA LEU A 120 2.30 1.79 2.44
C LEU A 120 2.43 0.33 2.00
N LEU A 121 3.64 -0.22 2.07
CA LEU A 121 3.93 -1.62 1.83
C LEU A 121 3.68 -2.43 3.11
N ASN A 122 3.09 -3.62 2.97
CA ASN A 122 2.75 -4.56 4.05
C ASN A 122 1.89 -3.97 5.18
N PRO A 123 0.75 -3.33 4.87
CA PRO A 123 -0.10 -2.68 5.90
C PRO A 123 -0.57 -3.61 7.02
N GLU A 124 -0.60 -4.91 6.78
CA GLU A 124 -1.00 -5.96 7.73
C GLU A 124 0.12 -6.42 8.68
N LYS A 125 1.37 -5.99 8.45
CA LYS A 125 2.52 -6.37 9.29
C LYS A 125 2.78 -5.34 10.38
N ASP A 126 3.61 -5.72 11.36
CA ASP A 126 4.13 -4.79 12.35
C ASP A 126 4.85 -3.60 11.69
N LYS A 127 4.76 -2.41 12.31
CA LYS A 127 5.34 -1.16 11.78
C LYS A 127 6.81 -1.25 11.35
N VAL A 128 7.59 -2.08 12.03
CA VAL A 128 9.02 -2.33 11.72
C VAL A 128 9.23 -3.02 10.37
N LEU A 129 8.23 -3.77 9.88
CA LEU A 129 8.26 -4.49 8.61
C LEU A 129 7.53 -3.73 7.48
N GLN A 130 6.94 -2.58 7.81
CA GLN A 130 6.27 -1.70 6.86
C GLN A 130 7.27 -0.78 6.17
N ARG A 131 6.91 -0.30 4.97
CA ARG A 131 7.67 0.75 4.27
C ARG A 131 6.72 1.80 3.74
N CYS A 132 7.02 3.07 3.98
CA CYS A 132 6.17 4.19 3.57
C CYS A 132 6.89 5.05 2.52
N PHE A 133 6.20 5.34 1.42
CA PHE A 133 6.67 6.29 0.41
C PHE A 133 5.61 7.36 0.15
N GLN A 134 5.94 8.64 0.32
CA GLN A 134 5.08 9.72 -0.15
C GLN A 134 5.22 9.87 -1.66
N ARG A 135 4.10 9.87 -2.36
CA ARG A 135 4.03 10.21 -3.78
C ARG A 135 4.27 11.71 -3.97
N LYS A 136 5.20 12.06 -4.86
CA LYS A 136 5.54 13.43 -5.26
C LYS A 136 5.24 13.58 -6.76
N GLY A 137 4.00 13.94 -7.08
CA GLY A 137 3.50 13.88 -8.47
C GLY A 137 3.40 12.44 -8.98
N VAL A 138 3.38 12.23 -10.29
CA VAL A 138 3.18 10.88 -10.88
C VAL A 138 4.47 10.06 -11.03
N GLU A 139 5.63 10.70 -10.91
CA GLU A 139 6.92 10.09 -11.28
C GLU A 139 7.83 9.75 -10.10
N VAL A 140 7.52 10.21 -8.89
CA VAL A 140 8.45 10.14 -7.75
C VAL A 140 7.78 9.58 -6.51
N LEU A 141 8.46 8.63 -5.87
CA LEU A 141 8.16 8.10 -4.54
C LEU A 141 9.30 8.49 -3.59
N GLN A 142 9.01 9.33 -2.60
CA GLN A 142 9.98 9.75 -1.58
C GLN A 142 9.86 8.87 -0.33
N LEU A 143 10.96 8.30 0.14
CA LEU A 143 10.97 7.46 1.35
C LEU A 143 10.60 8.29 2.60
N LEU A 144 9.76 7.71 3.45
CA LEU A 144 9.39 8.24 4.76
C LEU A 144 9.90 7.32 5.88
N ASP A 145 9.88 7.81 7.11
CA ASP A 145 10.04 6.98 8.31
C ASP A 145 8.76 6.18 8.64
N ASN A 146 8.81 5.38 9.72
CA ASN A 146 7.70 4.52 10.16
C ASN A 146 6.53 5.30 10.78
N GLU A 147 6.74 6.59 11.05
CA GLU A 147 5.74 7.57 11.50
C GLU A 147 5.21 8.42 10.33
N GLN A 148 5.56 8.07 9.09
CA GLN A 148 5.16 8.76 7.86
C GLN A 148 5.65 10.22 7.79
N ARG A 149 6.81 10.49 8.39
CA ARG A 149 7.50 11.79 8.30
C ARG A 149 8.66 11.72 7.31
N PRO A 150 9.03 12.84 6.67
CA PRO A 150 10.22 12.90 5.83
C PRO A 150 11.49 12.57 6.62
N LEU A 151 12.37 11.79 6.01
CA LEU A 151 13.72 11.56 6.55
C LEU A 151 14.59 12.83 6.44
N PRO A 152 15.59 13.02 7.31
CA PRO A 152 16.64 14.01 7.06
C PRO A 152 17.28 13.79 5.68
N GLY A 153 17.32 14.83 4.84
CA GLY A 153 17.83 14.69 3.47
C GLY A 153 16.92 13.93 2.50
N ALA A 154 15.61 13.86 2.78
CA ALA A 154 14.63 13.09 1.99
C ALA A 154 14.68 13.31 0.47
N GLN A 155 15.17 14.46 0.00
CA GLN A 155 15.33 14.75 -1.43
C GLN A 155 16.30 13.79 -2.14
N GLN A 156 17.21 13.16 -1.40
CA GLN A 156 18.16 12.17 -1.90
C GLN A 156 17.59 10.75 -1.90
N PHE A 157 16.54 10.49 -1.11
CA PHE A 157 15.97 9.15 -0.90
C PHE A 157 14.65 9.02 -1.65
N GLN A 158 14.77 8.93 -2.96
CA GLN A 158 13.64 8.90 -3.88
C GLN A 158 13.78 7.73 -4.87
N LEU A 159 12.65 7.09 -5.16
CA LEU A 159 12.50 6.18 -6.29
C LEU A 159 11.78 6.93 -7.41
N ARG A 160 12.32 6.85 -8.62
CA ARG A 160 11.77 7.49 -9.82
C ARG A 160 11.17 6.44 -10.72
N ARG A 161 10.03 6.77 -11.32
CA ARG A 161 9.35 5.89 -12.26
C ARG A 161 10.28 5.57 -13.43
N LYS A 162 10.41 4.29 -13.74
CA LYS A 162 11.13 3.81 -14.90
C LYS A 162 10.24 4.06 -16.13
N LYS A 163 10.78 4.82 -17.09
CA LYS A 163 10.13 5.07 -18.39
C LYS A 163 10.19 3.84 -19.28
#